data_AF-A0A259S120-F1
#
_entry.id   AF-A0A259S120-F1
#
_cell.length_a   1.000
_cell.length_b   1.000
_cell.length_c   1.000
_cell.angle_alpha   90.00
_cell.angle_beta   90.00
_cell.angle_gamma   90.00
#
_symmetry.space_group_name_H-M   'P 1'
#
loop_
_entity.id
_entity.type
_entity.pdbx_description
1 polymer ?
#
loop_
_entity_poly.entity_id
_entity_poly.type
_entity_poly.pdbx_seq_one_letter_code
_entity_poly.pdbx_strand_id
1 'polypeptide(L)'
;MAAPLPSVLVDRLSLLQRLGSEVDAEAVLWLADRTGAHDETALNSIAEARRMIELTVDMAMAADYAEHPMVLAMRDEWEQRFARIKIEMKDKYKSLADSLQQQAQQTRAVRAYMSTQGASF
;
A
#
# COMPACT_ATOMS: atom_id res chain seq x y z
N MET A 1 -17.15 -16.27 27.53
CA MET A 1 -15.80 -15.67 27.48
C MET A 1 -14.95 -16.58 26.62
N ALA A 2 -14.27 -16.06 25.59
CA ALA A 2 -13.40 -16.89 24.75
C ALA A 2 -12.22 -17.42 25.57
N ALA A 3 -11.75 -18.63 25.24
CA ALA A 3 -10.54 -19.19 25.85
C ALA A 3 -9.35 -18.27 25.59
N PRO A 4 -8.38 -18.15 26.52
CA PRO A 4 -7.19 -17.35 26.28
C PRO A 4 -6.44 -17.83 25.03
N LEU A 5 -5.94 -16.89 24.24
CA LEU A 5 -5.08 -17.18 23.10
C LEU A 5 -3.76 -17.80 23.57
N PRO A 6 -3.23 -18.82 22.86
CA PRO A 6 -1.89 -19.32 23.05
C PRO A 6 -0.87 -18.19 22.88
N SER A 7 0.19 -18.20 23.69
CA SER A 7 1.25 -17.17 23.66
C SER A 7 1.84 -16.98 22.26
N VAL A 8 2.03 -18.07 21.52
CA VAL A 8 2.54 -18.03 20.15
C VAL A 8 1.64 -17.20 19.24
N LEU A 9 0.31 -17.31 19.37
CA LEU A 9 -0.61 -16.51 18.57
C LEU A 9 -0.62 -15.05 19.05
N VAL A 10 -0.49 -14.79 20.34
CA VAL A 10 -0.34 -13.42 20.87
C VAL A 10 0.90 -12.73 20.28
N ASP A 11 2.03 -13.43 20.24
CA ASP A 11 3.27 -12.92 19.66
C ASP A 11 3.13 -12.65 18.16
N ARG A 12 2.44 -13.54 17.44
CA ARG A 12 2.15 -13.37 16.01
C ARG A 12 1.24 -12.17 15.74
N LEU A 13 0.18 -12.00 16.52
CA LEU A 13 -0.70 -10.84 16.39
C LEU A 13 0.05 -9.53 16.69
N SER A 14 0.92 -9.52 17.70
CA SER A 14 1.78 -8.37 18.03
C SER A 14 2.74 -8.04 16.87
N LEU A 15 3.33 -9.06 16.24
CA LEU A 15 4.19 -8.89 15.07
C LEU A 15 3.42 -8.32 13.88
N LEU A 16 2.21 -8.82 13.62
CA LEU A 16 1.32 -8.28 12.59
C LEU A 16 0.97 -6.82 12.85
N GLN A 17 0.73 -6.42 14.10
CA GLN A 17 0.47 -5.01 14.41
C GLN A 17 1.68 -4.11 14.08
N ARG A 18 2.90 -4.59 14.39
CA ARG A 18 4.13 -3.87 14.06
C ARG A 18 4.33 -3.74 12.55
N LEU A 19 4.18 -4.85 11.81
CA LEU A 19 4.23 -4.87 10.35
C LEU A 19 3.20 -3.93 9.73
N GLY A 20 2.02 -3.82 10.34
CA GLY A 20 1.00 -2.86 9.92
C GLY A 20 1.49 -1.42 9.93
N SER A 21 2.21 -1.03 10.98
CA SER A 21 2.80 0.31 11.11
C SER A 21 3.93 0.53 10.11
N GLU A 22 4.75 -0.50 9.85
CA GLU A 22 5.82 -0.45 8.85
C GLU A 22 5.25 -0.29 7.42
N VAL A 23 4.21 -1.07 7.08
CA VAL A 23 3.50 -0.95 5.79
C VAL A 23 2.89 0.44 5.63
N ASP A 24 2.25 0.98 6.67
CA ASP A 24 1.64 2.30 6.63
C ASP A 24 2.70 3.40 6.42
N ALA A 25 3.87 3.28 7.05
CA ALA A 25 4.99 4.21 6.85
C ALA A 25 5.56 4.16 5.42
N GLU A 26 5.77 2.95 4.89
CA GLU A 26 6.25 2.76 3.51
C GLU A 26 5.22 3.24 2.48
N ALA A 27 3.93 3.03 2.73
CA ALA A 27 2.86 3.54 1.88
C ALA A 27 2.88 5.07 1.81
N VAL A 28 3.11 5.76 2.93
CA VAL A 28 3.22 7.23 2.95
C VAL A 28 4.40 7.72 2.11
N LEU A 29 5.57 7.11 2.26
CA LEU A 29 6.76 7.46 1.46
C LEU A 29 6.51 7.20 -0.02
N TRP A 30 5.93 6.04 -0.33
CA TRP A 30 5.59 5.66 -1.69
C TRP A 30 4.57 6.61 -2.33
N LEU A 31 3.54 7.05 -1.61
CA LEU A 31 2.53 7.97 -2.16
C LEU A 31 3.10 9.37 -2.45
N ALA A 32 4.07 9.82 -1.66
CA ALA A 32 4.76 11.09 -1.89
C ALA A 32 5.73 11.01 -3.08
N ASP A 33 6.22 9.82 -3.40
CA ASP A 33 7.23 9.60 -4.43
C ASP A 33 6.67 9.58 -5.85
N ARG A 34 7.17 10.51 -6.68
CA ARG A 34 6.84 10.61 -8.11
C ARG A 34 7.89 9.97 -9.03
N THR A 35 9.01 9.53 -8.45
CA THR A 35 10.18 9.00 -9.18
C THR A 35 10.19 7.48 -9.25
N GLY A 36 9.46 6.80 -8.36
CA GLY A 36 9.40 5.34 -8.27
C GLY A 36 10.51 4.73 -7.41
N ALA A 37 11.33 5.56 -6.75
CA ALA A 37 12.38 5.14 -5.83
C ALA A 37 11.87 4.27 -4.65
N HIS A 38 10.61 4.43 -4.26
CA HIS A 38 10.01 3.68 -3.14
C HIS A 38 9.12 2.51 -3.58
N ASP A 39 8.96 2.26 -4.89
CA ASP A 39 8.05 1.24 -5.40
C ASP A 39 8.44 -0.17 -4.90
N GLU A 40 9.72 -0.54 -4.99
CA GLU A 40 10.19 -1.86 -4.58
C GLU A 40 10.02 -2.11 -3.08
N THR A 41 10.38 -1.12 -2.24
CA THR A 41 10.26 -1.24 -0.78
C THR A 41 8.80 -1.38 -0.35
N ALA A 42 7.89 -0.59 -0.92
CA ALA A 42 6.47 -0.68 -0.62
C ALA A 42 5.84 -2.01 -1.07
N LEU A 43 6.24 -2.53 -2.24
CA LEU A 43 5.77 -3.84 -2.70
C LEU A 43 6.30 -4.98 -1.83
N ASN A 44 7.56 -4.90 -1.41
CA ASN A 44 8.18 -5.91 -0.54
C ASN A 44 7.54 -5.92 0.85
N SER A 45 7.25 -4.76 1.44
CA SER A 45 6.60 -4.68 2.76
C SER A 45 5.17 -5.24 2.72
N ILE A 46 4.40 -4.94 1.67
CA ILE A 46 3.06 -5.51 1.47
C ILE A 46 3.13 -7.04 1.27
N ALA A 47 4.08 -7.53 0.48
CA ALA A 47 4.25 -8.96 0.25
C ALA A 47 4.67 -9.71 1.51
N GLU A 48 5.54 -9.12 2.33
CA GLU A 48 5.93 -9.67 3.63
C GLU A 48 4.74 -9.73 4.58
N ALA A 49 3.99 -8.63 4.73
CA ALA A 49 2.79 -8.58 5.54
C ALA A 49 1.78 -9.66 5.13
N ARG A 50 1.53 -9.82 3.82
CA ARG A 50 0.63 -10.85 3.31
C ARG A 50 1.05 -12.25 3.74
N ARG A 51 2.32 -12.61 3.54
CA ARG A 51 2.84 -13.94 3.95
C ARG A 51 2.67 -14.17 5.45
N MET A 52 2.92 -13.14 6.25
CA MET A 52 2.80 -13.22 7.71
C MET A 52 1.36 -13.37 8.17
N ILE A 53 0.40 -12.73 7.50
CA ILE A 53 -1.03 -12.89 7.75
C ILE A 53 -1.46 -14.32 7.41
N GLU A 54 -1.10 -14.82 6.23
CA GLU A 54 -1.42 -16.19 5.79
C GLU A 54 -0.93 -17.22 6.82
N LEU A 55 0.34 -17.14 7.23
CA LEU A 55 0.92 -18.02 8.25
C LEU A 55 0.22 -17.92 9.61
N THR A 56 -0.18 -16.72 10.03
CA THR A 56 -0.86 -16.50 11.32
C THR A 56 -2.28 -17.06 11.28
N VAL A 57 -2.97 -16.92 10.14
CA VAL A 57 -4.29 -17.50 9.91
C VAL A 57 -4.23 -19.02 9.93
N ASP A 58 -3.29 -19.62 9.19
CA ASP A 58 -3.11 -21.08 9.17
C ASP A 58 -2.83 -21.62 10.57
N MET A 59 -2.00 -20.92 11.34
CA MET A 59 -1.72 -21.28 12.73
C MET A 59 -2.95 -21.18 13.63
N ALA A 60 -3.74 -20.11 13.48
CA ALA A 60 -4.99 -19.95 14.23
C ALA A 60 -6.00 -21.04 13.87
N MET A 61 -6.11 -21.40 12.59
CA MET A 61 -6.98 -22.49 12.13
C MET A 61 -6.53 -23.84 12.68
N ALA A 62 -5.23 -24.15 12.60
CA ALA A 62 -4.68 -25.42 13.10
C ALA A 62 -4.84 -25.59 14.63
N ALA A 63 -4.87 -24.47 15.37
CA ALA A 63 -5.07 -24.46 16.81
C ALA A 63 -6.54 -24.30 17.25
N ASP A 64 -7.50 -24.23 16.32
CA ASP A 64 -8.93 -24.00 16.58
C ASP A 64 -9.25 -22.62 17.23
N TYR A 65 -8.48 -21.60 16.87
CA TYR A 65 -8.63 -20.20 17.31
C TYR A 65 -9.03 -19.23 16.17
N ALA A 66 -9.43 -19.73 15.01
CA ALA A 66 -9.76 -18.89 13.85
C ALA A 66 -10.88 -17.87 14.14
N GLU A 67 -11.87 -18.28 14.95
CA GLU A 67 -13.01 -17.45 15.38
C GLU A 67 -12.73 -16.66 16.66
N HIS A 68 -11.49 -16.67 17.16
CA HIS A 68 -11.15 -15.92 18.35
C HIS A 68 -11.25 -14.41 18.07
N PRO A 69 -11.90 -13.61 18.95
CA PRO A 69 -12.15 -12.18 18.70
C PRO A 69 -10.92 -11.36 18.29
N MET A 70 -9.75 -11.63 18.89
CA MET A 70 -8.51 -10.92 18.52
C MET A 70 -7.97 -11.32 17.13
N VAL A 71 -8.21 -12.56 16.68
CA VAL A 71 -7.81 -13.01 15.33
C VAL A 71 -8.73 -12.36 14.30
N LEU A 72 -10.04 -12.32 14.58
CA LEU A 72 -11.02 -11.64 13.73
C LEU A 72 -10.73 -10.14 13.65
N ALA A 73 -10.51 -9.47 14.78
CA ALA A 73 -10.17 -8.05 14.81
C ALA A 73 -8.89 -7.73 14.00
N MET A 74 -7.88 -8.59 14.08
CA MET A 74 -6.65 -8.44 13.29
C MET A 74 -6.91 -8.61 11.79
N ARG A 75 -7.77 -9.57 11.39
CA ARG A 75 -8.18 -9.72 9.98
C ARG A 75 -8.89 -8.47 9.48
N ASP A 76 -9.88 -7.98 10.22
CA ASP A 76 -10.65 -6.78 9.87
C ASP A 76 -9.73 -5.56 9.72
N GLU A 77 -8.76 -5.38 10.64
CA GLU A 77 -7.79 -4.29 10.56
C GLU A 77 -6.95 -4.35 9.27
N TRP A 78 -6.45 -5.53 8.92
CA TRP A 78 -5.65 -5.73 7.72
C TRP A 78 -6.46 -5.59 6.43
N GLU A 79 -7.70 -6.07 6.40
CA GLU A 79 -8.61 -5.86 5.27
C GLU A 79 -8.85 -4.36 5.03
N GLN A 80 -9.10 -3.60 6.09
CA GLN A 80 -9.25 -2.14 6.00
C GLN A 80 -7.95 -1.47 5.53
N ARG A 81 -6.79 -1.91 6.03
CA ARG A 81 -5.49 -1.38 5.61
C ARG A 81 -5.26 -1.61 4.12
N PHE A 82 -5.47 -2.83 3.62
CA PHE A 82 -5.31 -3.12 2.18
C PHE A 82 -6.35 -2.38 1.32
N ALA A 83 -7.58 -2.23 1.79
CA ALA A 83 -8.59 -1.44 1.09
C ALA A 83 -8.18 0.03 0.96
N ARG A 84 -7.66 0.64 2.03
CA ARG A 84 -7.12 2.01 2.03
C ARG A 84 -5.96 2.13 1.04
N ILE A 85 -4.94 1.28 1.17
CA ILE A 85 -3.76 1.31 0.29
C ILE A 85 -4.20 1.21 -1.17
N LYS A 86 -5.11 0.28 -1.51
CA LYS A 86 -5.62 0.12 -2.88
C LYS A 86 -6.26 1.40 -3.45
N ILE A 87 -7.02 2.14 -2.63
CA ILE A 87 -7.61 3.42 -3.03
C ILE A 87 -6.48 4.43 -3.30
N GLU A 88 -5.53 4.54 -2.38
CA GLU A 88 -4.40 5.46 -2.51
C GLU A 88 -3.52 5.13 -3.74
N MET A 89 -3.31 3.84 -4.04
CA MET A 89 -2.62 3.41 -5.27
C MET A 89 -3.32 3.96 -6.51
N LYS A 90 -4.65 3.80 -6.57
CA LYS A 90 -5.46 4.25 -7.71
C LYS A 90 -5.37 5.77 -7.89
N ASP A 91 -5.39 6.52 -6.79
CA ASP A 91 -5.27 7.98 -6.81
C ASP A 91 -3.87 8.44 -7.26
N LYS A 92 -2.81 7.76 -6.79
CA LYS A 92 -1.43 8.00 -7.25
C LYS A 92 -1.31 7.81 -8.77
N TYR A 93 -1.81 6.70 -9.31
CA TYR A 93 -1.78 6.44 -10.76
C TYR A 93 -2.53 7.50 -11.57
N LYS A 94 -3.70 7.93 -11.09
CA LYS A 94 -4.47 9.00 -11.73
C LYS A 94 -3.69 10.32 -11.74
N SER A 95 -3.11 10.71 -10.60
CA SER A 95 -2.32 11.93 -10.49
C SER A 95 -1.08 11.94 -11.42
N LEU A 96 -0.40 10.80 -11.53
CA LEU A 96 0.74 10.63 -12.44
C LEU A 96 0.29 10.73 -13.91
N ALA A 97 -0.83 10.10 -14.28
CA ALA A 97 -1.38 10.20 -15.63
C ALA A 97 -1.79 11.64 -16.00
N ASP A 98 -2.46 12.35 -15.08
CA ASP A 98 -2.85 13.75 -15.27
C ASP A 98 -1.61 14.65 -15.44
N SER A 99 -0.56 14.42 -14.63
CA SER A 99 0.70 15.16 -14.72
C SER A 99 1.40 14.95 -16.06
N LEU A 100 1.46 13.71 -16.54
CA LEU A 100 2.03 13.39 -17.86
C LEU A 100 1.24 14.05 -19.00
N GLN A 101 -0.08 14.07 -18.90
CA GLN A 101 -0.94 14.74 -19.89
C GLN A 101 -0.70 16.25 -19.91
N GLN A 102 -0.62 16.89 -18.74
CA GLN A 102 -0.33 18.33 -18.64
C GLN A 102 1.06 18.66 -19.22
N GLN A 103 2.08 17.88 -18.89
CA GLN A 103 3.42 18.07 -19.43
C GLN A 103 3.45 17.92 -20.96
N ALA A 104 2.72 16.94 -21.51
CA ALA A 104 2.60 16.76 -22.95
C ALA A 104 1.90 17.97 -23.62
N GLN A 105 0.84 18.52 -23.01
CA GLN A 105 0.16 19.71 -23.49
C GLN A 105 1.05 20.95 -23.45
N GLN A 106 1.76 21.19 -22.34
CA GLN A 106 2.72 22.29 -22.21
C GLN A 106 3.84 22.18 -23.24
N THR A 107 4.40 20.98 -23.42
CA THR A 107 5.46 20.73 -24.43
C THR A 107 4.96 21.05 -25.84
N ARG A 108 3.72 20.66 -26.17
CA ARG A 108 3.09 21.01 -27.46
C ARG A 108 2.89 22.52 -27.62
N ALA A 109 2.41 23.20 -26.58
CA ALA A 109 2.20 24.65 -26.60
C ALA A 109 3.52 25.41 -26.79
N VAL A 110 4.59 25.01 -26.07
CA VAL A 110 5.93 25.59 -26.22
C VAL A 110 6.47 25.37 -27.63
N ARG A 111 6.35 24.16 -28.19
CA ARG A 111 6.78 23.89 -29.57
C ARG A 111 6.01 24.72 -30.60
N ALA A 112 4.69 24.85 -30.43
CA ALA A 112 3.86 25.68 -31.30
C ALA A 112 4.32 27.15 -31.25
N TYR A 113 4.56 27.69 -30.06
CA TYR A 113 5.05 29.06 -29.87
C TYR A 113 6.44 29.29 -30.49
N MET A 114 7.38 28.35 -30.35
CA MET A 114 8.69 28.42 -31.00
C MET A 114 8.58 28.37 -32.53
N SER A 115 7.66 27.55 -33.06
CA SER A 115 7.46 27.45 -34.51
C SER A 115 6.83 28.71 -35.13
N THR A 116 5.95 29.40 -34.39
CA THR A 116 5.33 30.65 -34.87
C THR A 116 6.30 31.83 -34.81
N GLN A 117 7.20 31.89 -33.82
CA GLN A 117 8.27 32.88 -33.80
C GLN A 117 9.34 32.63 -34.88
N GLY A 118 9.68 31.37 -35.17
CA GLY A 118 10.63 31.02 -36.24
C GLY A 118 10.11 31.21 -37.67
N ALA A 119 8.78 31.21 -37.86
CA ALA A 119 8.13 31.46 -39.16
C ALA A 119 7.91 32.95 -39.46
N SER A 120 8.36 33.84 -38.57
CA SER A 120 8.29 35.29 -38.74
C SER A 120 9.59 35.83 -39.34
N PHE A 121 9.92 35.41 -40.57
CA PHE A 121 10.96 36.00 -41.43
C PHE A 121 10.56 35.92 -42.89
#